data_AF-A0AAU2A6Q1-F1
#
_entry.id   AF-A0AAU2A6Q1-F1
#
_cell.length_a   1.000
_cell.length_b   1.000
_cell.length_c   1.000
_cell.angle_alpha   90.00
_cell.angle_beta   90.00
_cell.angle_gamma   90.00
#
_symmetry.space_group_name_H-M   'P 1'
#
loop_
_entity.id
_entity.type
_entity.pdbx_description
1 polymer ?
#
loop_
_entity_poly.entity_id
_entity_poly.type
_entity_poly.pdbx_seq_one_letter_code
_entity_poly.pdbx_strand_id
1 'polypeptide(L)'
;MLTVSPFAPLTPERFDAPLYELPQEEWSEEPRDFTVTVAGPERFDGEEPYTYVVRDHTVEAAWIQALTWHMRENETLDAHVIASESHVGLPPADAGYHWNDLRPEGQSAAMNRTIAQARDLIARYEAAIAGFRAEDGEDIDPEQYGSYDETRADFGEEAIDLVSSLAMAA
;
A
#
# COMPACT_ATOMS: atom_id res chain seq x y z
N MET A 1 -37.75 1.88 -22.27
CA MET A 1 -37.03 3.17 -22.28
C MET A 1 -36.13 3.15 -21.05
N LEU A 2 -34.87 2.75 -21.23
CA LEU A 2 -33.90 2.61 -20.13
C LEU A 2 -33.16 3.94 -19.99
N THR A 3 -33.36 4.61 -18.86
CA THR A 3 -32.62 5.81 -18.49
C THR A 3 -31.23 5.38 -18.03
N VAL A 4 -30.23 5.67 -18.84
CA VAL A 4 -28.81 5.58 -18.45
C VAL A 4 -28.55 6.73 -17.48
N SER A 5 -28.24 6.40 -16.22
CA SER A 5 -27.81 7.40 -15.23
C SER A 5 -26.42 7.92 -15.63
N PRO A 6 -26.20 9.25 -15.65
CA PRO A 6 -24.90 9.80 -15.98
C PRO A 6 -23.90 9.43 -14.87
N PHE A 7 -22.69 9.04 -15.29
CA PHE A 7 -21.52 8.86 -14.44
C PHE A 7 -21.38 10.07 -13.51
N ALA A 8 -21.72 9.89 -12.23
CA ALA A 8 -21.32 10.82 -11.21
C ALA A 8 -19.80 10.69 -11.04
N PRO A 9 -19.03 11.80 -11.03
CA PRO A 9 -17.61 11.73 -10.69
C PRO A 9 -17.48 11.13 -9.29
N LEU A 10 -16.60 10.14 -9.15
CA LEU A 10 -16.24 9.54 -7.87
C LEU A 10 -15.58 10.62 -7.00
N THR A 11 -16.36 11.31 -6.16
CA THR A 11 -15.82 12.29 -5.21
C THR A 11 -15.35 11.62 -3.92
N PRO A 12 -14.35 12.19 -3.20
CA PRO A 12 -13.75 11.60 -1.99
C PRO A 12 -14.68 11.46 -0.78
N GLU A 13 -15.88 12.04 -0.83
CA GLU A 13 -16.84 12.13 0.29
C GLU A 13 -17.48 10.78 0.67
N ARG A 14 -17.09 9.66 0.05
CA ARG A 14 -17.62 8.32 0.37
C ARG A 14 -16.75 7.51 1.34
N PHE A 15 -15.64 8.07 1.80
CA PHE A 15 -14.70 7.39 2.70
C PHE A 15 -14.76 7.93 4.14
N ASP A 16 -15.97 8.10 4.69
CA ASP A 16 -16.16 8.37 6.14
C ASP A 16 -15.63 7.23 7.02
N ALA A 17 -15.30 6.09 6.42
CA ALA A 17 -14.56 4.98 7.00
C ALA A 17 -13.42 4.58 6.05
N PRO A 18 -12.28 4.07 6.56
CA PRO A 18 -11.23 3.56 5.70
C PRO A 18 -11.79 2.49 4.76
N LEU A 19 -11.33 2.50 3.52
CA LEU A 19 -11.77 1.54 2.49
C LEU A 19 -11.56 0.07 2.92
N TYR A 20 -10.69 -0.13 3.91
CA TYR A 20 -10.36 -1.41 4.51
C TYR A 20 -10.39 -1.29 6.04
N GLU A 21 -11.22 -2.11 6.70
CA GLU A 21 -10.98 -2.47 8.09
C GLU A 21 -9.91 -3.55 8.10
N LEU A 22 -8.69 -3.15 8.45
CA LEU A 22 -7.58 -4.08 8.57
C LEU A 22 -7.79 -4.92 9.83
N PRO A 23 -7.61 -6.25 9.77
CA PRO A 23 -7.60 -7.06 10.97
C PRO A 23 -6.47 -6.55 11.87
N GLN A 24 -6.83 -6.02 13.04
CA GLN A 24 -5.85 -5.62 14.05
C GLN A 24 -5.26 -6.90 14.66
N GLU A 25 -4.26 -7.47 13.99
CA GLU A 25 -3.43 -8.50 14.58
C GLU A 25 -2.31 -7.86 15.40
N GLU A 26 -2.05 -8.44 16.58
CA GLU A 26 -0.86 -8.12 17.35
C GLU A 26 0.40 -8.48 16.55
N TRP A 27 1.33 -7.55 16.51
CA TRP A 27 2.66 -7.73 15.93
C TRP A 27 3.35 -8.98 16.48
N SER A 28 3.96 -9.80 15.61
CA SER A 28 4.76 -10.96 16.02
C SER A 28 6.26 -10.67 15.95
N GLU A 29 7.04 -11.16 16.93
CA GLU A 29 8.51 -11.03 16.92
C GLU A 29 9.14 -11.72 15.72
N GLU A 30 8.63 -12.89 15.34
CA GLU A 30 9.10 -13.63 14.17
C GLU A 30 8.21 -13.34 12.96
N PRO A 31 8.79 -13.14 11.76
CA PRO A 31 8.01 -12.95 10.56
C PRO A 31 7.38 -14.29 10.11
N ARG A 32 6.10 -14.23 9.74
CA ARG A 32 5.26 -15.35 9.30
C ARG A 32 4.99 -15.24 7.81
N ASP A 33 4.72 -16.37 7.18
CA ASP A 33 4.27 -16.38 5.78
C ASP A 33 2.77 -16.07 5.72
N PHE A 34 2.34 -15.34 4.69
CA PHE A 34 0.94 -15.03 4.42
C PHE A 34 0.63 -15.29 2.96
N THR A 35 -0.58 -15.77 2.71
CA THR A 35 -1.19 -15.86 1.39
C THR A 35 -2.17 -14.70 1.26
N VAL A 36 -1.94 -13.82 0.30
CA VAL A 36 -2.75 -12.62 0.06
C VAL A 36 -3.29 -12.65 -1.35
N THR A 37 -4.61 -12.55 -1.49
CA THR A 37 -5.28 -12.54 -2.79
C THR A 37 -5.73 -11.13 -3.11
N VAL A 38 -5.36 -10.63 -4.29
CA VAL A 38 -5.64 -9.27 -4.76
C VAL A 38 -6.44 -9.35 -6.06
N ALA A 39 -7.55 -8.64 -6.11
CA ALA A 39 -8.32 -8.43 -7.34
C ALA A 39 -8.06 -7.02 -7.87
N GLY A 40 -7.51 -6.95 -9.07
CA GLY A 40 -7.35 -5.76 -9.90
C GLY A 40 -8.47 -5.63 -10.94
N PRO A 41 -8.25 -4.82 -12.00
CA PRO A 41 -9.24 -4.59 -13.07
C PRO A 41 -9.64 -5.86 -13.84
N GLU A 42 -8.81 -6.91 -13.81
CA GLU A 42 -9.03 -8.18 -14.49
C GLU A 42 -10.36 -8.86 -14.10
N ARG A 43 -10.89 -8.52 -12.91
CA ARG A 43 -12.23 -8.89 -12.45
C ARG A 43 -13.36 -8.47 -13.40
N PHE A 44 -13.16 -7.40 -14.18
CA PHE A 44 -14.16 -6.94 -15.15
C PHE A 44 -14.15 -7.74 -16.44
N ASP A 45 -13.04 -8.42 -16.74
CA ASP A 45 -12.85 -9.25 -17.92
C ASP A 45 -13.06 -10.75 -17.62
N GLY A 46 -13.38 -11.08 -16.36
CA GLY A 46 -13.68 -12.44 -15.90
C GLY A 46 -12.43 -13.27 -15.60
N GLU A 47 -11.27 -12.64 -15.50
CA GLU A 47 -10.05 -13.31 -15.04
C GLU A 47 -10.08 -13.51 -13.52
N GLU A 48 -9.32 -14.51 -13.05
CA GLU A 48 -9.21 -14.81 -11.63
C GLU A 48 -8.28 -13.81 -10.93
N PRO A 49 -8.53 -13.50 -9.64
CA PRO A 49 -7.64 -12.69 -8.83
C PRO A 49 -6.21 -13.27 -8.73
N TYR A 50 -5.24 -12.41 -8.45
CA TYR A 50 -3.86 -12.82 -8.27
C TYR A 50 -3.57 -13.18 -6.81
N THR A 51 -2.95 -14.34 -6.58
CA THR A 51 -2.49 -14.75 -5.26
C THR A 51 -0.99 -14.52 -5.09
N TYR A 52 -0.61 -13.96 -3.94
CA TYR A 52 0.76 -13.65 -3.55
C TYR A 52 1.11 -14.35 -2.25
N VAL A 53 2.34 -14.84 -2.14
CA VAL A 53 2.90 -15.34 -0.89
C VAL A 53 3.94 -14.34 -0.40
N VAL A 54 3.72 -13.76 0.78
CA VAL A 54 4.59 -12.75 1.39
C VAL A 54 5.05 -13.20 2.77
N ARG A 55 6.08 -12.56 3.33
CA ARG A 55 6.56 -12.84 4.68
C ARG A 55 6.75 -11.55 5.46
N ASP A 56 5.99 -11.38 6.52
CA ASP A 56 5.98 -10.15 7.33
C ASP A 56 5.61 -10.42 8.81
N HIS A 57 5.54 -9.38 9.64
CA HIS A 57 5.22 -9.46 11.06
C HIS A 57 3.73 -9.26 11.38
N THR A 58 2.98 -8.63 10.46
CA THR A 58 1.53 -8.37 10.62
C THR A 58 0.77 -8.65 9.33
N VAL A 59 -0.53 -8.94 9.46
CA VAL A 59 -1.44 -9.11 8.31
C VAL A 59 -1.52 -7.83 7.48
N GLU A 60 -1.61 -6.67 8.14
CA GLU A 60 -1.62 -5.37 7.49
C GLU A 60 -0.37 -5.15 6.62
N ALA A 61 0.82 -5.41 7.16
CA ALA A 61 2.06 -5.23 6.40
C ALA A 61 2.12 -6.20 5.20
N ALA A 62 1.69 -7.45 5.38
CA ALA A 62 1.56 -8.43 4.30
C ALA A 62 0.58 -7.97 3.20
N TRP A 63 -0.57 -7.42 3.59
CA TRP A 63 -1.57 -6.89 2.65
C TRP A 63 -1.06 -5.69 1.87
N ILE A 64 -0.44 -4.73 2.57
CA ILE A 64 0.18 -3.55 1.95
C ILE A 64 1.25 -4.00 0.94
N GLN A 65 2.10 -4.97 1.31
CA GLN A 65 3.15 -5.47 0.43
C GLN A 65 2.58 -6.11 -0.86
N ALA A 66 1.63 -7.03 -0.73
CA ALA A 66 1.02 -7.70 -1.88
C ALA A 66 0.24 -6.73 -2.78
N LEU A 67 -0.53 -5.82 -2.19
CA LEU A 67 -1.30 -4.81 -2.92
C LEU A 67 -0.39 -3.85 -3.67
N THR A 68 0.68 -3.36 -3.02
CA THR A 68 1.67 -2.46 -3.64
C THR A 68 2.35 -3.14 -4.82
N TRP A 69 2.75 -4.40 -4.68
CA TRP A 69 3.34 -5.17 -5.77
C TRP A 69 2.37 -5.31 -6.94
N HIS A 70 1.12 -5.71 -6.67
CA HIS A 70 0.11 -5.89 -7.71
C HIS A 70 -0.18 -4.59 -8.47
N MET A 71 -0.35 -3.47 -7.76
CA MET A 71 -0.59 -2.16 -8.37
C MET A 71 0.55 -1.72 -9.28
N ARG A 72 1.79 -1.98 -8.86
CA ARG A 72 2.99 -1.65 -9.63
C ARG A 72 3.09 -2.50 -10.90
N GLU A 73 3.04 -3.82 -10.79
CA GLU A 73 3.25 -4.73 -11.92
C GLU A 73 2.13 -4.68 -12.96
N ASN A 74 0.91 -4.36 -12.55
CA ASN A 74 -0.23 -4.21 -13.46
C ASN A 74 -0.52 -2.74 -13.83
N GLU A 75 0.35 -1.81 -13.43
CA GLU A 75 0.23 -0.36 -13.68
C GLU A 75 -1.18 0.20 -13.38
N THR A 76 -1.78 -0.24 -12.26
CA THR A 76 -3.17 0.06 -11.91
C THR A 76 -3.31 0.45 -10.44
N LEU A 77 -4.17 1.44 -10.17
CA LEU A 77 -4.60 1.79 -8.81
C LEU A 77 -5.94 1.12 -8.44
N ASP A 78 -6.60 0.48 -9.40
CA ASP A 78 -7.90 -0.16 -9.20
C ASP A 78 -7.72 -1.61 -8.76
N ALA A 79 -7.16 -1.80 -7.57
CA ALA A 79 -6.91 -3.09 -6.96
C ALA A 79 -7.31 -3.11 -5.48
N HIS A 80 -7.70 -4.29 -4.97
CA HIS A 80 -8.02 -4.47 -3.56
C HIS A 80 -7.73 -5.90 -3.09
N VAL A 81 -7.46 -6.06 -1.80
CA VAL A 81 -7.28 -7.36 -1.18
C VAL A 81 -8.64 -8.04 -0.96
N ILE A 82 -8.76 -9.31 -1.35
CA ILE A 82 -9.91 -10.16 -1.02
C ILE A 82 -9.62 -10.84 0.32
N ALA A 83 -10.10 -10.21 1.40
CA ALA A 83 -9.86 -10.68 2.76
C ALA A 83 -10.33 -12.13 3.01
N SER A 84 -11.46 -12.55 2.42
CA SER A 84 -12.00 -13.91 2.56
C SER A 84 -11.17 -15.00 1.90
N GLU A 85 -10.26 -14.62 0.99
CA GLU A 85 -9.36 -15.52 0.27
C GLU A 85 -7.90 -15.33 0.69
N SER A 86 -7.66 -14.48 1.68
CA SER A 86 -6.33 -14.20 2.24
C SER A 86 -6.22 -14.83 3.63
N HIS A 87 -5.07 -15.43 3.94
CA HIS A 87 -4.87 -16.12 5.21
C HIS A 87 -3.40 -16.19 5.61
N VAL A 88 -3.16 -16.45 6.90
CA VAL A 88 -1.83 -16.77 7.42
C VAL A 88 -1.39 -18.14 6.90
N GLY A 89 -0.12 -18.29 6.53
CA GLY A 89 0.49 -19.50 6.02
C GLY A 89 0.59 -19.55 4.49
N LEU A 90 1.11 -20.68 4.00
CA LEU A 90 1.28 -20.94 2.57
C LEU A 90 -0.01 -21.47 1.94
N PRO A 91 -0.19 -21.29 0.61
CA PRO A 91 -1.23 -21.97 -0.13
C PRO A 91 -1.09 -23.50 0.06
N PRO A 92 -2.20 -24.25 0.12
CA PRO A 92 -2.14 -25.71 0.15
C PRO A 92 -1.45 -26.25 -1.10
N ALA A 93 -0.73 -27.37 -0.99
CA ALA A 93 0.04 -27.94 -2.10
C ALA A 93 -0.82 -28.30 -3.33
N ASP A 94 -2.11 -28.50 -3.12
CA ASP A 94 -3.15 -28.83 -4.11
C ASP A 94 -4.15 -27.68 -4.32
N ALA A 95 -3.73 -26.43 -4.06
CA ALA A 95 -4.53 -25.22 -4.19
C ALA A 95 -5.32 -25.09 -5.52
N GLY A 96 -4.80 -25.67 -6.60
CA GLY A 96 -5.44 -25.63 -7.92
C GLY A 96 -5.33 -24.28 -8.64
N TYR A 97 -4.65 -23.30 -8.04
CA TYR A 97 -4.35 -21.98 -8.61
C TYR A 97 -2.84 -21.70 -8.58
N HIS A 98 -2.41 -20.71 -9.38
CA HIS A 98 -1.04 -20.21 -9.40
C HIS A 98 -0.87 -19.08 -8.37
N TRP A 99 0.33 -18.97 -7.77
CA TRP A 99 0.68 -17.85 -6.88
C TRP A 99 2.06 -17.30 -7.19
N ASN A 100 2.26 -16.03 -6.84
CA ASN A 100 3.53 -15.31 -6.95
C ASN A 100 4.22 -15.30 -5.59
N ASP A 101 5.42 -15.89 -5.49
CA ASP A 101 6.18 -15.90 -4.24
C ASP A 101 7.01 -14.62 -4.13
N LEU A 102 6.59 -13.72 -3.24
CA LEU A 102 7.25 -12.46 -2.93
C LEU A 102 8.11 -12.58 -1.66
N ARG A 103 8.28 -13.77 -1.06
CA ARG A 103 9.06 -13.88 0.18
C ARG A 103 10.54 -13.48 -0.06
N PRO A 104 11.27 -13.04 1.00
CA PRO A 104 12.63 -12.51 0.88
C PRO A 104 13.68 -13.44 0.27
N GLU A 105 13.41 -14.73 0.12
CA GLU A 105 14.29 -15.62 -0.68
C GLU A 105 14.35 -15.19 -2.16
N GLY A 106 13.49 -14.26 -2.60
CA GLY A 106 13.55 -13.55 -3.88
C GLY A 106 13.63 -12.01 -3.80
N GLN A 107 13.49 -11.36 -2.63
CA GLN A 107 13.60 -9.90 -2.53
C GLN A 107 15.06 -9.48 -2.35
N SER A 108 15.57 -8.66 -3.26
CA SER A 108 16.95 -8.18 -3.18
C SER A 108 17.18 -7.42 -1.86
N ALA A 109 18.34 -7.60 -1.23
CA ALA A 109 18.74 -6.79 -0.06
C ALA A 109 18.70 -5.27 -0.35
N ALA A 110 18.68 -4.88 -1.63
CA ALA A 110 18.44 -3.51 -2.07
C ALA A 110 17.00 -3.06 -1.80
N MET A 111 15.99 -3.88 -2.11
CA MET A 111 14.59 -3.55 -1.84
C MET A 111 14.31 -3.33 -0.35
N ASN A 112 14.78 -4.25 0.51
CA ASN A 112 14.63 -4.10 1.96
C ASN A 112 15.29 -2.82 2.49
N ARG A 113 16.43 -2.42 1.91
CA ARG A 113 17.09 -1.17 2.24
C ARG A 113 16.24 0.03 1.81
N THR A 114 15.70 0.01 0.60
CA THR A 114 14.86 1.09 0.08
C THR A 114 13.57 1.25 0.91
N ILE A 115 12.93 0.15 1.32
CA ILE A 115 11.77 0.18 2.22
C ILE A 115 12.14 0.82 3.57
N ALA A 116 13.28 0.44 4.15
CA ALA A 116 13.75 1.06 5.39
C ALA A 116 14.02 2.56 5.23
N GLN A 117 14.60 2.98 4.10
CA GLN A 117 14.82 4.40 3.78
C GLN A 117 13.50 5.16 3.58
N ALA A 118 12.49 4.55 2.94
CA ALA A 118 11.17 5.16 2.77
C ALA A 118 10.46 5.37 4.13
N ARG A 119 10.55 4.38 5.03
CA ARG A 119 10.01 4.51 6.40
C ARG A 119 10.70 5.61 7.19
N ASP A 120 12.03 5.70 7.10
CA ASP A 120 12.79 6.79 7.73
C ASP A 120 12.40 8.16 7.16
N LEU A 121 12.23 8.27 5.83
CA LEU A 121 11.80 9.51 5.18
C LEU A 121 10.43 9.97 5.68
N ILE A 122 9.46 9.06 5.80
CA ILE A 122 8.13 9.37 6.35
C ILE A 122 8.24 9.89 7.78
N ALA A 123 9.00 9.20 8.65
CA ALA A 123 9.17 9.63 10.03
C ALA A 123 9.85 11.01 10.14
N ARG A 124 10.85 11.28 9.30
CA ARG A 124 11.51 12.59 9.21
C ARG A 124 10.54 13.67 8.72
N TYR A 125 9.73 13.36 7.70
CA TYR A 125 8.72 14.28 7.18
C TYR A 125 7.69 14.62 8.26
N GLU A 126 7.09 13.62 8.91
CA GLU A 126 6.12 13.81 9.99
C GLU A 126 6.68 14.67 11.12
N ALA A 127 7.91 14.39 11.55
CA ALA A 127 8.60 15.18 12.56
C ALA A 127 8.85 16.63 12.11
N ALA A 128 9.24 16.83 10.84
CA ALA A 128 9.49 18.15 10.28
C ALA A 128 8.20 18.98 10.18
N ILE A 129 7.08 18.36 9.82
CA ILE A 129 5.81 19.07 9.68
C ILE A 129 5.00 19.21 10.97
N ALA A 130 5.38 18.51 12.04
CA ALA A 130 4.68 18.56 13.32
C ALA A 130 4.58 19.98 13.89
N GLY A 131 5.58 20.84 13.61
CA GLY A 131 5.60 22.23 14.07
C GLY A 131 4.75 23.21 13.25
N PHE A 132 4.23 22.79 12.10
CA PHE A 132 3.40 23.62 11.22
C PHE A 132 1.90 23.48 11.48
N ARG A 133 1.49 22.47 12.25
CA ARG A 133 0.08 22.23 12.57
C ARG A 133 -0.37 23.20 13.68
N ALA A 134 -1.52 23.83 13.48
CA ALA A 134 -2.18 24.65 14.49
C ALA A 134 -2.61 23.82 15.70
N GLU A 135 -3.06 24.49 16.77
CA GLU A 135 -3.47 23.83 18.03
C GLU A 135 -4.63 22.83 17.86
N ASP A 136 -5.45 22.98 16.80
CA ASP A 136 -6.50 22.02 16.45
C ASP A 136 -6.00 20.79 15.68
N GLY A 137 -4.72 20.80 15.24
CA GLY A 137 -4.05 19.70 14.59
C GLY A 137 -4.42 19.49 13.12
N GLU A 138 -5.35 20.26 12.56
CA GLU A 138 -5.86 20.08 11.19
C GLU A 138 -5.42 21.19 10.25
N ASP A 139 -5.38 22.45 10.72
CA ASP A 139 -5.00 23.58 9.87
C ASP A 139 -3.52 23.94 10.01
N ILE A 140 -2.92 24.37 8.91
CA ILE A 140 -1.58 24.97 8.92
C ILE A 140 -1.76 26.49 9.03
N ASP A 141 -0.96 27.15 9.86
CA ASP A 141 -0.97 28.62 9.94
C ASP A 141 -0.66 29.23 8.56
N PRO A 142 -1.53 30.09 8.00
CA PRO A 142 -1.28 30.73 6.70
C PRO A 142 0.05 31.47 6.62
N GLU A 143 0.57 32.00 7.72
CA GLU A 143 1.89 32.65 7.76
C GLU A 143 3.04 31.65 7.54
N GLN A 144 2.81 30.36 7.80
CA GLN A 144 3.78 29.28 7.68
C GLN A 144 3.66 28.48 6.37
N TYR A 145 2.66 28.76 5.52
CA TYR A 145 2.45 28.03 4.26
C TYR A 145 3.70 27.96 3.38
N GLY A 146 4.45 29.06 3.26
CA GLY A 146 5.67 29.07 2.46
C GLY A 146 6.71 28.05 2.94
N SER A 147 6.95 28.01 4.25
CA SER A 147 7.91 27.06 4.85
C SER A 147 7.39 25.62 4.85
N TYR A 148 6.08 25.43 5.01
CA TYR A 148 5.46 24.11 4.88
C TYR A 148 5.59 23.56 3.46
N ASP A 149 5.26 24.36 2.45
CA ASP A 149 5.34 23.97 1.04
C ASP A 149 6.78 23.67 0.61
N GLU A 150 7.75 24.47 1.08
CA GLU A 150 9.18 24.21 0.85
C GLU A 150 9.59 22.87 1.48
N THR A 151 9.23 22.63 2.74
CA THR A 151 9.49 21.34 3.42
C THR A 151 8.85 20.18 2.65
N ARG A 152 7.59 20.33 2.22
CA ARG A 152 6.89 19.30 1.46
C ARG A 152 7.56 19.05 0.10
N ALA A 153 8.03 20.08 -0.58
CA ALA A 153 8.73 19.95 -1.86
C ALA A 153 10.05 19.17 -1.69
N ASP A 154 10.87 19.54 -0.70
CA ASP A 154 12.16 18.89 -0.42
C ASP A 154 11.99 17.38 -0.15
N PHE A 155 11.04 17.02 0.74
CA PHE A 155 10.74 15.62 1.04
C PHE A 155 10.07 14.90 -0.13
N GLY A 156 9.32 15.62 -0.97
CA GLY A 156 8.71 15.09 -2.17
C GLY A 156 9.75 14.66 -3.22
N GLU A 157 10.82 15.43 -3.40
CA GLU A 157 11.93 15.07 -4.29
C GLU A 157 12.64 13.79 -3.80
N GLU A 158 13.00 13.72 -2.51
CA GLU A 158 13.63 12.53 -1.92
C GLU A 158 12.71 11.29 -2.00
N ALA A 159 11.40 11.48 -1.86
CA ALA A 159 10.42 10.41 -1.99
C ALA A 159 10.35 9.86 -3.44
N ILE A 160 10.41 10.72 -4.45
CA ILE A 160 10.40 10.31 -5.87
C ILE A 160 11.60 9.41 -6.19
N ASP A 161 12.78 9.74 -5.66
CA ASP A 161 13.99 8.94 -5.85
C ASP A 161 13.89 7.57 -5.18
N LEU A 162 13.29 7.51 -3.98
CA LEU A 162 13.05 6.25 -3.28
C LEU A 162 11.99 5.39 -3.97
N VAL A 163 10.92 5.98 -4.47
CA VAL A 163 9.89 5.27 -5.26
C VAL A 163 10.52 4.71 -6.54
N SER A 164 11.35 5.49 -7.22
CA SER A 164 12.07 5.03 -8.42
C SER A 164 13.05 3.90 -8.09
N SER A 165 13.77 4.00 -6.98
CA SER A 165 14.68 2.95 -6.52
C SER A 165 13.94 1.66 -6.14
N LEU A 166 12.76 1.79 -5.52
CA LEU A 166 11.90 0.65 -5.18
C LEU A 166 11.37 -0.02 -6.45
N ALA A 167 10.98 0.79 -7.45
CA ALA A 167 10.58 0.33 -8.77
C ALA A 167 11.69 -0.44 -9.50
N MET A 168 12.96 -0.14 -9.25
CA MET A 168 14.09 -0.83 -9.87
C MET A 168 14.60 -2.05 -9.08
N ALA A 169 14.29 -2.13 -7.78
CA ALA A 169 14.82 -3.17 -6.88
C ALA A 169 13.91 -4.40 -6.73
N ALA A 170 12.68 -4.29 -7.23
CA ALA A 170 11.69 -5.36 -7.32
C ALA A 170 11.58 -5.82 -8.77
#